data_AF-S9UKE7-F1
#
_entry.id   AF-S9UKE7-F1
#
_cell.length_a   1.000
_cell.length_b   1.000
_cell.length_c   1.000
_cell.angle_alpha   90.00
_cell.angle_beta   90.00
_cell.angle_gamma   90.00
#
_symmetry.space_group_name_H-M   'P 1'
#
loop_
_entity.id
_entity.type
_entity.pdbx_description
1 polymer ?
#
loop_
_entity_poly.entity_id
_entity_poly.type
_entity_poly.pdbx_seq_one_letter_code
_entity_poly.pdbx_strand_id
1 'polypeptide(L)'
;MSRTARSAPRRTSATSAIRISNEGYSLYNKACVKCNVENCALCSKENFCYQCNTDQAFVADSNGQCAYCTDHCATCTSTDCTACGDGYKLTDGTCTALCSIAGCSTCVSATACATCDSDLTLLSDSTCSCGIAHCKTCVKSVCQECADGYSYNNHRNTCNGTNSSSERIHVKRSTLALIASLITFATMLL
;
A
#
# COMPACT_ATOMS: atom_id res chain seq x y z
N MET A 1 26.85 -10.23 59.27
CA MET A 1 25.85 -9.21 58.86
C MET A 1 26.39 -8.51 57.61
N SER A 2 26.05 -8.99 56.43
CA SER A 2 26.52 -8.39 55.17
C SER A 2 25.31 -8.13 54.29
N ARG A 3 24.79 -6.90 54.34
CA ARG A 3 23.75 -6.40 53.46
C ARG A 3 24.39 -6.12 52.09
N THR A 4 24.23 -7.02 51.13
CA THR A 4 24.53 -6.72 49.73
C THR A 4 23.37 -5.94 49.14
N ALA A 5 23.50 -4.61 49.15
CA ALA A 5 22.65 -3.71 48.40
C ALA A 5 22.83 -4.02 46.90
N ARG A 6 21.83 -4.71 46.32
CA ARG A 6 21.81 -4.96 44.88
C ARG A 6 21.39 -3.66 44.19
N SER A 7 22.31 -3.13 43.41
CA SER A 7 22.20 -1.90 42.63
C SER A 7 20.92 -1.88 41.80
N ALA A 8 20.06 -0.89 42.07
CA ALA A 8 18.93 -0.56 41.21
C ALA A 8 19.46 -0.09 39.83
N PRO A 9 18.96 -0.64 38.70
CA PRO A 9 19.39 -0.18 37.41
C PRO A 9 18.92 1.26 37.16
N ARG A 10 19.83 1.99 36.54
CA ARG A 10 19.80 3.42 36.20
C ARG A 10 18.54 3.77 35.42
N ARG A 11 17.86 4.85 35.82
CA ARG A 11 16.82 5.52 35.02
C ARG A 11 17.43 5.90 33.66
N THR A 12 17.07 5.19 32.60
CA THR A 12 17.11 5.73 31.25
C THR A 12 15.74 6.30 30.93
N SER A 13 15.68 7.62 30.78
CA SER A 13 14.58 8.30 30.11
C SER A 13 14.41 7.69 28.72
N ALA A 14 13.35 6.92 28.52
CA ALA A 14 12.83 6.58 27.21
C ALA A 14 11.31 6.51 27.34
N THR A 15 10.66 7.54 26.81
CA THR A 15 9.30 7.53 26.25
C THR A 15 8.64 6.14 26.21
N SER A 16 7.61 5.91 27.05
CA SER A 16 6.53 4.89 27.01
C SER A 16 6.72 3.53 26.29
N ALA A 17 7.93 3.03 26.13
CA ALA A 17 8.19 1.70 25.59
C ALA A 17 8.59 0.80 26.76
N ILE A 18 7.62 0.04 27.27
CA ILE A 18 7.84 -0.98 28.29
C ILE A 18 8.71 -2.07 27.63
N ARG A 19 10.01 -2.11 27.96
CA ARG A 19 10.95 -3.10 27.42
C ARG A 19 11.51 -3.95 28.55
N ILE A 20 11.57 -5.26 28.30
CA ILE A 20 12.29 -6.23 29.13
C ILE A 20 13.79 -5.87 29.06
N SER A 21 14.47 -5.89 30.22
CA SER A 21 15.91 -5.66 30.27
C SER A 21 16.68 -6.79 29.57
N ASN A 22 17.95 -6.55 29.21
CA ASN A 22 18.81 -7.59 28.64
C ASN A 22 19.01 -8.83 29.55
N GLU A 23 18.63 -8.71 30.83
CA GLU A 23 18.68 -9.81 31.80
C GLU A 23 17.34 -10.57 31.93
N GLY A 24 16.32 -10.23 31.12
CA GLY A 24 15.02 -10.91 31.13
C GLY A 24 14.10 -10.46 32.26
N TYR A 25 14.15 -9.20 32.70
CA TYR A 25 13.27 -8.66 33.74
C TYR A 25 12.41 -7.49 33.24
N SER A 26 11.17 -7.41 33.72
CA SER A 26 10.25 -6.29 33.50
C SER A 26 9.82 -5.68 34.83
N LEU A 27 9.44 -4.39 34.84
CA LEU A 27 8.96 -3.71 36.04
C LEU A 27 7.44 -3.74 36.09
N TYR A 28 6.87 -4.50 37.03
CA TYR A 28 5.43 -4.59 37.26
C TYR A 28 5.12 -4.23 38.72
N ASN A 29 4.19 -3.28 38.95
CA ASN A 29 3.81 -2.83 40.30
C ASN A 29 4.99 -2.53 41.24
N LYS A 30 6.02 -1.83 40.73
CA LYS A 30 7.26 -1.47 41.47
C LYS A 30 8.16 -2.66 41.86
N ALA A 31 7.89 -3.86 41.35
CA ALA A 31 8.73 -5.04 41.52
C ALA A 31 9.37 -5.44 40.20
N CYS A 32 10.64 -5.88 40.24
CA CYS A 32 11.29 -6.49 39.09
C CYS A 32 10.83 -7.95 39.00
N VAL A 33 10.15 -8.28 37.91
CA VAL A 33 9.60 -9.61 37.63
C VAL A 33 10.37 -10.23 36.49
N LYS A 34 10.86 -11.46 36.70
CA LYS A 34 11.52 -12.25 35.66
C LYS A 34 10.51 -12.61 34.56
N CYS A 35 10.88 -12.34 33.33
CA CYS A 35 10.00 -12.35 32.17
C CYS A 35 10.76 -12.91 30.97
N ASN A 36 10.78 -14.24 30.85
CA ASN A 36 11.37 -14.96 29.73
C ASN A 36 10.27 -15.52 28.82
N VAL A 37 9.29 -14.67 28.48
CA VAL A 37 8.20 -15.02 27.57
C VAL A 37 8.48 -14.33 26.24
N GLU A 38 8.49 -15.11 25.16
CA GLU A 38 8.67 -14.59 23.81
C GLU A 38 7.55 -13.61 23.46
N ASN A 39 7.89 -12.53 22.75
CA ASN A 39 6.95 -11.48 22.35
C ASN A 39 6.17 -10.81 23.50
N CYS A 40 6.66 -10.92 24.74
CA CYS A 40 6.09 -10.25 25.89
C CYS A 40 6.77 -8.90 26.16
N ALA A 41 5.99 -7.87 26.48
CA ALA A 41 6.49 -6.57 26.92
C ALA A 41 6.58 -6.49 28.45
N LEU A 42 5.65 -7.13 29.17
CA LEU A 42 5.48 -6.99 30.61
C LEU A 42 4.94 -8.28 31.25
N CYS A 43 5.61 -8.80 32.28
CA CYS A 43 5.11 -9.94 33.04
C CYS A 43 4.53 -9.50 34.40
N SER A 44 3.41 -10.09 34.81
CA SER A 44 2.82 -9.84 36.14
C SER A 44 3.39 -10.75 37.23
N LYS A 45 3.89 -11.93 36.84
CA LYS A 45 4.57 -12.93 37.70
C LYS A 45 5.69 -13.60 36.90
N GLU A 46 6.51 -14.43 37.54
CA GLU A 46 7.58 -15.14 36.84
C GLU A 46 7.03 -15.87 35.60
N ASN A 47 7.50 -15.45 34.42
CA ASN A 47 7.10 -15.97 33.11
C ASN A 47 5.59 -15.97 32.83
N PHE A 48 4.83 -15.05 33.43
CA PHE A 48 3.41 -14.85 33.13
C PHE A 48 3.22 -13.48 32.49
N CYS A 49 3.06 -13.45 31.16
CA CYS A 49 2.88 -12.23 30.41
C CYS A 49 1.53 -11.58 30.72
N TYR A 50 1.59 -10.31 31.10
CA TYR A 50 0.44 -9.44 31.28
C TYR A 50 0.15 -8.62 30.02
N GLN A 51 1.20 -8.18 29.33
CA GLN A 51 1.09 -7.40 28.10
C GLN A 51 2.11 -7.88 27.08
N CYS A 52 1.61 -8.31 25.92
CA CYS A 52 2.44 -8.67 24.78
C CYS A 52 2.96 -7.42 24.04
N ASN A 53 3.98 -7.62 23.22
CA ASN A 53 4.50 -6.58 22.35
C ASN A 53 3.39 -6.12 21.39
N THR A 54 3.18 -4.81 21.30
CA THR A 54 2.14 -4.19 20.48
C THR A 54 2.57 -3.93 19.04
N ASP A 55 3.87 -4.11 18.74
CA ASP A 55 4.43 -3.89 17.39
C ASP A 55 3.89 -4.91 16.38
N GLN A 56 3.32 -6.01 16.88
CA GLN A 56 2.60 -7.02 16.13
C GLN A 56 1.36 -7.42 16.92
N ALA A 57 0.36 -8.02 16.25
CA ALA A 57 -0.89 -8.40 16.87
C ALA A 57 -0.71 -9.63 17.79
N PHE A 58 -0.07 -9.46 18.95
CA PHE A 58 0.07 -10.49 19.98
C PHE A 58 -0.89 -10.26 21.13
N VAL A 59 -1.48 -11.34 21.63
CA VAL A 59 -2.39 -11.31 22.80
C VAL A 59 -1.95 -12.35 23.81
N ALA A 60 -2.04 -12.00 25.10
CA ALA A 60 -1.72 -12.92 26.19
C ALA A 60 -2.84 -13.95 26.36
N ASP A 61 -2.49 -15.23 26.36
CA ASP A 61 -3.42 -16.32 26.64
C ASP A 61 -3.66 -16.49 28.16
N SER A 62 -4.49 -17.45 28.53
CA SER A 62 -4.78 -17.76 29.94
C SER A 62 -3.55 -18.26 30.74
N ASN A 63 -2.49 -18.69 30.04
CA ASN A 63 -1.25 -19.16 30.64
C ASN A 63 -0.18 -18.06 30.74
N GLY A 64 -0.49 -16.84 30.28
CA GLY A 64 0.47 -15.74 30.23
C GLY A 64 1.50 -15.89 29.12
N GLN A 65 1.15 -16.55 28.02
CA GLN A 65 1.96 -16.68 26.81
C GLN A 65 1.42 -15.77 25.72
N CYS A 66 2.30 -15.21 24.89
CA CYS A 66 1.89 -14.36 23.79
C CYS A 66 1.65 -15.19 22.53
N ALA A 67 0.38 -15.28 22.12
CA ALA A 67 -0.01 -15.90 20.87
C ALA A 67 -0.16 -14.82 19.79
N TYR A 68 0.33 -15.11 18.59
CA TYR A 68 0.13 -14.26 17.42
C TYR A 68 -1.34 -14.38 16.97
N CYS A 69 -2.02 -13.25 16.84
CA CYS A 69 -3.28 -13.17 16.13
C CYS A 69 -3.04 -13.54 14.66
N THR A 70 -4.01 -14.21 14.04
CA THR A 70 -3.97 -14.51 12.60
C THR A 70 -3.70 -13.27 11.75
N ASP A 71 -3.18 -13.46 10.53
CA ASP A 71 -2.76 -12.36 9.67
C ASP A 71 -3.87 -11.32 9.44
N HIS A 72 -3.46 -10.05 9.44
CA HIS A 72 -4.32 -8.87 9.26
C HIS A 72 -5.39 -8.66 10.35
N CYS A 73 -5.28 -9.37 11.46
CA CYS A 73 -6.11 -9.14 12.63
C CYS A 73 -5.59 -7.96 13.47
N ALA A 74 -6.45 -7.00 13.78
CA ALA A 74 -6.14 -5.88 14.67
C ALA A 74 -6.36 -6.25 16.15
N THR A 75 -7.41 -7.01 16.44
CA THR A 75 -7.70 -7.52 17.79
C THR A 75 -8.16 -8.97 17.72
N CYS A 76 -7.58 -9.83 18.55
CA CYS A 76 -7.99 -11.21 18.69
C CYS A 76 -8.24 -11.59 20.16
N THR A 77 -9.01 -12.66 20.36
CA THR A 77 -8.91 -13.47 21.58
C THR A 77 -7.69 -14.39 21.45
N SER A 78 -7.38 -15.18 22.48
CA SER A 78 -6.30 -16.18 22.41
C SER A 78 -6.42 -17.18 21.25
N THR A 79 -7.58 -17.27 20.59
CA THR A 79 -7.87 -18.21 19.49
C THR A 79 -8.44 -17.57 18.23
N ASP A 80 -9.21 -16.48 18.34
CA ASP A 80 -10.04 -15.99 17.22
C ASP A 80 -9.86 -14.49 16.97
N CYS A 81 -9.83 -14.08 15.70
CA CYS A 81 -9.85 -12.66 15.38
C CYS A 81 -11.23 -12.05 15.64
N THR A 82 -11.28 -10.92 16.35
CA THR A 82 -12.51 -10.19 16.68
C THR A 82 -12.63 -8.87 15.93
N ALA A 83 -11.52 -8.28 15.50
CA ALA A 83 -11.52 -7.14 14.60
C ALA A 83 -10.32 -7.19 13.65
N CYS A 84 -10.56 -6.88 12.38
CA CYS A 84 -9.53 -6.83 11.36
C CYS A 84 -8.92 -5.44 11.24
N GLY A 85 -7.69 -5.38 10.75
CA GLY A 85 -7.04 -4.12 10.39
C GLY A 85 -7.71 -3.44 9.19
N ASP A 86 -7.30 -2.20 8.94
CA ASP A 86 -7.84 -1.39 7.84
C ASP A 86 -7.74 -2.12 6.49
N GLY A 87 -8.83 -2.08 5.72
CA GLY A 87 -8.91 -2.74 4.41
C GLY A 87 -9.23 -4.24 4.46
N TYR A 88 -9.49 -4.80 5.64
CA TYR A 88 -9.95 -6.18 5.82
C TYR A 88 -11.29 -6.24 6.56
N LYS A 89 -12.08 -7.27 6.28
CA LYS A 89 -13.34 -7.59 6.96
C LYS A 89 -13.23 -8.94 7.65
N LEU A 90 -13.88 -9.06 8.79
CA LEU A 90 -13.99 -10.32 9.50
C LEU A 90 -14.98 -11.25 8.77
N THR A 91 -14.55 -12.45 8.45
CA THR A 91 -15.36 -13.50 7.83
C THR A 91 -14.95 -14.83 8.46
N ASP A 92 -15.88 -15.46 9.18
CA ASP A 92 -15.66 -16.75 9.87
C ASP A 92 -14.39 -16.80 10.75
N GLY A 93 -14.14 -15.73 11.52
CA GLY A 93 -12.97 -15.64 12.41
C GLY A 93 -11.65 -15.30 11.70
N THR A 94 -11.67 -15.08 10.38
CA THR A 94 -10.51 -14.71 9.57
C THR A 94 -10.68 -13.34 8.92
N CYS A 95 -9.57 -12.64 8.68
CA CYS A 95 -9.57 -11.35 8.03
C CYS A 95 -9.40 -11.50 6.52
N THR A 96 -10.47 -11.21 5.78
CA THR A 96 -10.46 -11.24 4.32
C THR A 96 -10.39 -9.82 3.76
N ALA A 97 -9.62 -9.61 2.69
CA ALA A 97 -9.52 -8.28 2.10
C ALA A 97 -10.90 -7.75 1.66
N LEU A 98 -11.17 -6.47 1.91
CA LEU A 98 -12.38 -5.77 1.44
C LEU A 98 -12.34 -5.49 -0.07
N CYS A 99 -11.18 -5.67 -0.70
CA CYS A 99 -10.94 -5.46 -2.12
C CYS A 99 -11.55 -4.16 -2.67
N SER A 100 -11.11 -3.04 -2.12
CA SER A 100 -11.57 -1.70 -2.52
C SER A 100 -10.69 -1.05 -3.60
N ILE A 101 -9.86 -1.86 -4.28
CA ILE A 101 -8.98 -1.40 -5.35
C ILE A 101 -9.83 -1.16 -6.60
N ALA A 102 -9.75 0.04 -7.17
CA ALA A 102 -10.52 0.39 -8.36
C ALA A 102 -10.20 -0.54 -9.54
N GLY A 103 -11.22 -1.08 -10.19
CA GLY A 103 -11.07 -1.97 -11.34
C GLY A 103 -10.55 -3.37 -11.00
N CYS A 104 -10.58 -3.75 -9.72
CA CYS A 104 -10.13 -5.04 -9.24
C CYS A 104 -11.31 -5.96 -8.90
N SER A 105 -11.33 -7.15 -9.49
CA SER A 105 -12.36 -8.16 -9.28
C SER A 105 -12.05 -9.04 -8.05
N THR A 106 -10.78 -9.42 -7.85
CA THR A 106 -10.33 -10.16 -6.67
C THR A 106 -9.00 -9.64 -6.18
N CYS A 107 -8.79 -9.63 -4.86
CA CYS A 107 -7.59 -9.07 -4.25
C CYS A 107 -6.75 -10.12 -3.54
N VAL A 108 -5.43 -9.95 -3.62
CA VAL A 108 -4.45 -10.66 -2.79
C VAL A 108 -4.43 -10.07 -1.38
N SER A 109 -4.54 -8.74 -1.27
CA SER A 109 -4.52 -8.01 -0.01
C SER A 109 -5.40 -6.75 -0.10
N ALA A 110 -5.51 -5.99 0.99
CA ALA A 110 -6.21 -4.70 0.95
C ALA A 110 -5.66 -3.71 -0.11
N THR A 111 -4.40 -3.87 -0.52
CA THR A 111 -3.70 -2.95 -1.43
C THR A 111 -3.18 -3.59 -2.72
N ALA A 112 -3.29 -4.92 -2.86
CA ALA A 112 -2.83 -5.65 -4.03
C ALA A 112 -3.96 -6.44 -4.69
N CYS A 113 -4.16 -6.20 -5.98
CA CYS A 113 -5.12 -6.92 -6.80
C CYS A 113 -4.56 -8.27 -7.29
N ALA A 114 -5.39 -9.30 -7.30
CA ALA A 114 -5.12 -10.60 -7.91
C ALA A 114 -5.65 -10.67 -9.35
N THR A 115 -6.88 -10.21 -9.58
CA THR A 115 -7.50 -10.21 -10.91
C THR A 115 -8.26 -8.93 -11.14
N CYS A 116 -8.06 -8.31 -12.30
CA CYS A 116 -8.78 -7.10 -12.69
C CYS A 116 -10.17 -7.41 -13.24
N ASP A 117 -11.04 -6.40 -13.21
CA ASP A 117 -12.31 -6.42 -13.92
C ASP A 117 -12.08 -6.62 -15.43
N SER A 118 -13.10 -7.14 -16.11
CA SER A 118 -13.05 -7.29 -17.57
C SER A 118 -12.68 -5.95 -18.22
N ASP A 119 -11.69 -5.98 -19.11
CA ASP A 119 -11.08 -4.85 -19.86
C ASP A 119 -9.83 -4.19 -19.25
N LEU A 120 -9.48 -4.51 -18.00
CA LEU A 120 -8.25 -4.02 -17.37
C LEU A 120 -7.16 -5.09 -17.33
N THR A 121 -5.90 -4.63 -17.26
CA THR A 121 -4.72 -5.49 -17.17
C THR A 121 -4.12 -5.37 -15.76
N LEU A 122 -3.65 -6.48 -15.20
CA LEU A 122 -2.91 -6.48 -13.94
C LEU A 122 -1.48 -5.98 -14.18
N LEU A 123 -1.08 -4.91 -13.50
CA LEU A 123 0.25 -4.34 -13.58
C LEU A 123 1.18 -5.00 -12.55
N SER A 124 2.49 -4.80 -12.73
CA SER A 124 3.52 -5.34 -11.83
C SER A 124 3.44 -4.82 -10.39
N ASP A 125 2.79 -3.66 -10.19
CA ASP A 125 2.52 -3.08 -8.87
C ASP A 125 1.23 -3.60 -8.22
N SER A 126 0.62 -4.64 -8.80
CA SER A 126 -0.66 -5.22 -8.36
C SER A 126 -1.85 -4.26 -8.46
N THR A 127 -1.77 -3.25 -9.32
CA THR A 127 -2.91 -2.38 -9.65
C THR A 127 -3.55 -2.80 -10.98
N CYS A 128 -4.80 -2.38 -11.17
CA CYS A 128 -5.55 -2.63 -12.40
C CYS A 128 -5.62 -1.36 -13.23
N SER A 129 -5.07 -1.42 -14.43
CA SER A 129 -5.09 -0.30 -15.36
C SER A 129 -4.97 -0.81 -16.80
N CYS A 130 -5.04 0.10 -17.75
CA CYS A 130 -4.94 -0.21 -19.17
C CYS A 130 -3.54 -0.68 -19.60
N GLY A 131 -2.52 -0.52 -18.76
CA GLY A 131 -1.12 -0.79 -19.11
C GLY A 131 -0.56 0.15 -20.18
N ILE A 132 -1.33 1.17 -20.58
CA ILE A 132 -0.97 2.16 -21.59
C ILE A 132 -0.80 3.50 -20.87
N ALA A 133 0.39 4.08 -21.00
CA ALA A 133 0.68 5.39 -20.42
C ALA A 133 -0.31 6.44 -20.93
N HIS A 134 -0.86 7.23 -20.00
CA HIS A 134 -1.82 8.31 -20.26
C HIS A 134 -3.14 7.87 -20.91
N CYS A 135 -3.49 6.58 -20.80
CA CYS A 135 -4.80 6.09 -21.19
C CYS A 135 -5.79 6.19 -20.02
N LYS A 136 -6.94 6.83 -20.26
CA LYS A 136 -8.00 7.02 -19.27
C LYS A 136 -8.97 5.83 -19.24
N THR A 137 -9.35 5.32 -20.41
CA THR A 137 -10.21 4.13 -20.55
C THR A 137 -9.71 3.24 -21.67
N CYS A 138 -9.84 1.93 -21.51
CA CYS A 138 -9.45 0.95 -22.52
C CYS A 138 -10.46 -0.19 -22.61
N VAL A 139 -10.41 -0.89 -23.74
CA VAL A 139 -11.14 -2.14 -23.99
C VAL A 139 -10.13 -3.13 -24.55
N LYS A 140 -10.00 -4.31 -23.91
CA LYS A 140 -9.05 -5.38 -24.34
C LYS A 140 -7.64 -4.86 -24.63
N SER A 141 -7.08 -4.06 -23.72
CA SER A 141 -5.75 -3.46 -23.86
C SER A 141 -5.61 -2.50 -25.05
N VAL A 142 -6.70 -1.95 -25.59
CA VAL A 142 -6.68 -0.86 -26.59
C VAL A 142 -7.23 0.41 -25.96
N CYS A 143 -6.46 1.50 -26.03
CA CYS A 143 -6.90 2.76 -25.45
C CYS A 143 -8.08 3.36 -26.23
N GLN A 144 -9.16 3.67 -25.52
CA GLN A 144 -10.36 4.31 -26.08
C GLN A 144 -10.34 5.83 -25.88
N GLU A 145 -9.85 6.28 -24.72
CA GLU A 145 -9.78 7.69 -24.37
C GLU A 145 -8.44 7.97 -23.72
N CYS A 146 -7.71 8.96 -24.25
CA CYS A 146 -6.48 9.45 -23.63
C CYS A 146 -6.80 10.50 -22.56
N ALA A 147 -5.91 10.64 -21.58
CA ALA A 147 -6.00 11.73 -20.61
C ALA A 147 -5.88 13.11 -21.29
N ASP A 148 -6.38 14.15 -20.64
CA ASP A 148 -6.37 15.51 -21.18
C ASP A 148 -4.95 15.95 -21.57
N GLY A 149 -4.81 16.51 -22.78
CA GLY A 149 -3.51 16.93 -23.34
C GLY A 149 -2.73 15.83 -24.09
N TYR A 150 -3.29 14.62 -24.21
CA TYR A 150 -2.71 13.50 -24.96
C TYR A 150 -3.60 13.11 -26.14
N SER A 151 -2.96 12.75 -27.26
CA SER A 151 -3.63 12.27 -28.47
C SER A 151 -3.36 10.78 -28.68
N TYR A 152 -4.40 10.03 -29.08
CA TYR A 152 -4.28 8.60 -29.36
C TYR A 152 -3.42 8.34 -30.61
N ASN A 153 -2.39 7.52 -30.44
CA ASN A 153 -1.54 7.02 -31.51
C ASN A 153 -1.89 5.56 -31.81
N ASN A 154 -2.61 5.34 -32.91
CA ASN A 154 -3.07 4.03 -33.34
C ASN A 154 -1.95 3.06 -33.76
N HIS A 155 -0.76 3.56 -34.12
CA HIS A 155 0.36 2.70 -34.55
C HIS A 155 1.06 2.02 -33.39
N ARG A 156 1.09 2.67 -32.22
CA ARG A 156 1.76 2.15 -31.02
C ARG A 156 0.79 1.83 -29.89
N ASN A 157 -0.51 2.11 -30.08
CA ASN A 157 -1.53 2.02 -29.04
C ASN A 157 -1.10 2.80 -27.78
N THR A 158 -0.60 4.03 -27.98
CA THR A 158 -0.13 4.91 -26.92
C THR A 158 -0.82 6.27 -26.98
N CYS A 159 -0.91 6.94 -25.84
CA CYS A 159 -1.37 8.32 -25.75
C CYS A 159 -0.14 9.22 -25.66
N ASN A 160 0.10 10.04 -26.69
CA ASN A 160 1.27 10.91 -26.76
C ASN A 160 0.88 12.36 -26.46
N GLY A 161 1.65 13.03 -25.61
CA GLY A 161 1.44 14.43 -25.31
C GLY A 161 1.70 15.29 -26.56
N THR A 162 0.99 16.39 -26.70
CA THR A 162 1.09 17.30 -27.86
C THR A 162 2.43 18.04 -27.96
N ASN A 163 3.40 17.74 -27.10
CA ASN A 163 4.78 18.28 -27.11
C ASN A 163 5.87 17.22 -27.33
N SER A 164 5.53 16.00 -27.76
CA SER A 164 6.55 15.07 -28.29
C SER A 164 6.89 15.45 -29.73
N SER A 165 8.08 16.01 -29.90
CA SER A 165 8.77 16.27 -31.16
C SER A 165 8.57 15.16 -32.21
N SER A 166 7.59 15.37 -33.07
CA SER A 166 7.57 14.84 -34.42
C SER A 166 7.11 15.97 -35.33
N GLU A 167 7.96 16.99 -35.43
CA GLU A 167 8.07 17.79 -36.65
C GLU A 167 8.53 16.89 -37.80
N ARG A 168 7.69 15.93 -38.21
CA ARG A 168 7.66 15.54 -39.63
C ARG A 168 6.60 16.40 -40.27
N ILE A 169 7.07 17.57 -40.73
CA ILE A 169 6.71 18.18 -42.00
C ILE A 169 5.29 17.82 -42.48
N HIS A 170 4.28 18.44 -41.90
CA HIS A 170 3.24 18.99 -42.77
C HIS A 170 3.59 20.46 -42.94
N VAL A 171 4.39 20.72 -43.99
CA VAL A 171 4.29 21.98 -44.74
C VAL A 171 2.80 22.33 -44.74
N LYS A 172 2.43 23.44 -44.10
CA LYS A 172 1.11 24.05 -44.26
C LYS A 172 0.88 24.17 -45.76
N ARG A 173 0.21 23.17 -46.36
CA ARG A 173 -0.24 23.18 -47.76
C ARG A 173 -1.27 24.29 -48.02
N SER A 174 -1.59 25.09 -47.01
CA SER A 174 -2.55 26.17 -47.05
C SER A 174 -1.97 27.54 -47.41
N THR A 175 -0.63 27.74 -47.48
CA THR A 175 -0.07 29.05 -47.85
C THR A 175 0.39 29.16 -49.31
N LEU A 176 0.65 28.06 -50.02
CA LEU A 176 1.01 28.07 -51.45
C LEU A 176 -0.21 28.16 -52.39
N ALA A 177 -1.39 27.72 -51.94
CA ALA A 177 -2.61 27.76 -52.77
C ALA A 177 -3.19 29.19 -52.93
N LEU A 178 -2.95 30.09 -51.97
CA LEU A 178 -3.45 31.47 -52.00
C LEU A 178 -2.62 32.39 -52.90
N ILE A 179 -1.32 32.08 -53.09
CA ILE A 179 -0.43 32.91 -53.92
C ILE A 179 -0.65 32.57 -55.41
N ALA A 180 -0.93 31.31 -55.74
CA ALA A 180 -1.22 30.88 -57.11
C ALA A 180 -2.51 31.50 -57.67
N SER A 181 -3.50 31.80 -56.83
CA SER A 181 -4.77 32.43 -57.24
C SER A 181 -4.68 33.95 -57.39
N LEU A 182 -3.71 34.61 -56.74
CA LEU A 182 -3.47 36.05 -56.93
C LEU A 182 -2.69 36.35 -58.22
N ILE A 183 -1.80 35.45 -58.64
CA ILE A 183 -0.99 35.62 -59.86
C ILE A 183 -1.85 35.45 -61.12
N THR A 184 -2.84 34.53 -61.12
CA THR A 184 -3.75 34.35 -62.27
C THR A 184 -4.73 35.50 -62.46
N PHE A 185 -5.13 36.17 -61.38
CA PHE A 185 -6.00 37.36 -61.46
C PHE A 185 -5.26 38.61 -62.00
N ALA A 186 -3.95 38.71 -61.80
CA ALA A 186 -3.16 39.85 -62.29
C ALA A 186 -2.86 39.79 -63.81
N THR A 187 -2.83 38.59 -64.41
CA THR A 187 -2.56 38.42 -65.85
C THR A 187 -3.81 38.49 -66.74
N MET A 188 -5.00 38.62 -66.16
CA MET A 188 -6.27 38.79 -66.88
C MET A 188 -6.75 40.26 -66.94
N LEU A 189 -5.97 41.19 -66.38
CA LEU A 189 -6.26 42.63 -66.37
C LEU A 189 -5.22 43.48 -67.14
N LEU A 190 -4.38 42.87 -67.97
CA LEU A 190 -3.59 43.54 -69.02
C LEU A 190 -4.00 43.04 -70.40
#